data_AF-A0A935B4T0-F1
#
_entry.id   AF-A0A935B4T0-F1
#
_cell.length_a   1.000
_cell.length_b   1.000
_cell.length_c   1.000
_cell.angle_alpha   90.00
_cell.angle_beta   90.00
_cell.angle_gamma   90.00
#
_symmetry.space_group_name_H-M   'P 1'
#
loop_
_entity.id
_entity.type
_entity.pdbx_description
1 polymer ?
#
loop_
_entity_poly.entity_id
_entity_poly.type
_entity_poly.pdbx_seq_one_letter_code
_entity_poly.pdbx_strand_id
1 'polypeptide(L)'
;MSKSRIRRWSARRTAVMCSTMLTICAGAAAHAQTMEVPVPPVRLALDERGANLATGGYQLQTNAVAIGTNDTGMAFSLTKSGLVWTQPWRYAVYYVTGGVEVVVGTTTLNFNLVSGAYVNQQATGETLTANPSGTAYTLTMRDGTIIYFDGSGGDPNAVAFHFYNKRAIAAANYILKPDGEKLTFRYKSLSYEGLQGWTSSLRVRSVTSSKGYMTKIEYVGSVFDNNWQKVAKVTLLNLGVDYCDPDADSCTGLTQTWPSMTFGESVAGAVTTRTETDTLGRVTTYTFDTTLRTTAIKRPSSATDNLVATSDATGKISSITANGVNWTYSWSLAAPNMTATITDPNGGQRVYVTDTTTKRVTSFRDELNRTTSYT
;
A
#
# COMPACT_ATOMS: atom_id res chain seq x y z
N MET A 1 73.78 -3.05 -48.12
CA MET A 1 73.76 -1.86 -47.23
C MET A 1 72.96 -2.23 -46.00
N SER A 2 73.57 -2.76 -44.93
CA SER A 2 74.27 -2.07 -43.84
C SER A 2 73.34 -1.25 -42.91
N LYS A 3 73.16 -1.80 -41.67
CA LYS A 3 72.90 -1.21 -40.33
C LYS A 3 72.01 -2.21 -39.56
N SER A 4 72.46 -3.09 -38.66
CA SER A 4 73.30 -3.00 -37.45
C SER A 4 72.69 -2.20 -36.29
N ARG A 5 72.29 -2.91 -35.21
CA ARG A 5 72.57 -2.70 -33.76
C ARG A 5 71.37 -3.22 -32.92
N ILE A 6 71.52 -4.30 -32.13
CA ILE A 6 72.08 -4.38 -30.75
C ILE A 6 71.15 -3.62 -29.77
N ARG A 7 70.53 -4.24 -28.75
CA ARG A 7 71.22 -4.65 -27.50
C ARG A 7 70.39 -5.63 -26.63
N ARG A 8 71.15 -6.49 -25.95
CA ARG A 8 70.78 -7.55 -24.99
C ARG A 8 70.33 -7.02 -23.61
N TRP A 9 69.93 -8.00 -22.77
CA TRP A 9 70.07 -8.16 -21.31
C TRP A 9 68.71 -8.28 -20.61
N SER A 10 68.45 -9.15 -19.62
CA SER A 10 69.09 -10.36 -19.10
C SER A 10 68.10 -10.94 -18.06
N ALA A 11 68.12 -12.26 -17.88
CA ALA A 11 67.25 -13.03 -16.99
C ALA A 11 67.24 -12.61 -15.51
N ARG A 12 66.09 -12.83 -14.85
CA ARG A 12 65.90 -13.25 -13.43
C ARG A 12 64.41 -13.64 -13.29
N ARG A 13 64.05 -14.93 -13.38
CA ARG A 13 63.88 -15.89 -12.25
C ARG A 13 63.26 -15.27 -11.01
N THR A 14 61.94 -15.41 -10.87
CA THR A 14 61.27 -15.68 -9.59
C THR A 14 60.05 -16.56 -9.85
N ALA A 15 60.11 -17.80 -9.37
CA ALA A 15 58.97 -18.70 -9.27
C ALA A 15 58.04 -18.21 -8.15
N VAL A 16 56.74 -18.13 -8.43
CA VAL A 16 55.71 -18.06 -7.39
C VAL A 16 54.70 -19.16 -7.66
N MET A 17 54.51 -19.97 -6.63
CA MET A 17 53.80 -21.23 -6.59
C MET A 17 52.34 -21.14 -7.05
N CYS A 18 51.93 -22.19 -7.75
CA CYS A 18 50.56 -22.67 -7.82
C CYS A 18 49.98 -22.82 -6.41
N SER A 19 48.99 -22.01 -6.08
CA SER A 19 47.94 -22.36 -5.12
C SER A 19 46.60 -22.05 -5.78
N THR A 20 46.08 -23.04 -6.49
CA THR A 20 44.71 -23.09 -7.00
C THR A 20 43.75 -23.12 -5.81
N MET A 21 43.34 -21.93 -5.32
CA MET A 21 42.14 -21.81 -4.51
C MET A 21 40.93 -21.93 -5.45
N LEU A 22 40.39 -23.15 -5.51
CA LEU A 22 39.07 -23.43 -6.03
C LEU A 22 38.04 -22.81 -5.07
N THR A 23 37.74 -21.52 -5.24
CA THR A 23 36.65 -20.87 -4.52
C THR A 23 35.34 -21.36 -5.14
N ILE A 24 34.83 -22.49 -4.64
CA ILE A 24 33.45 -22.88 -4.86
C ILE A 24 32.61 -21.82 -4.15
N CYS A 25 32.20 -20.80 -4.90
CA CYS A 25 31.08 -19.96 -4.53
C CYS A 25 29.86 -20.88 -4.46
N ALA A 26 29.61 -21.44 -3.28
CA ALA A 26 28.27 -21.79 -2.87
C ALA A 26 27.48 -20.48 -2.92
N GLY A 27 26.93 -20.16 -4.09
CA GLY A 27 25.86 -19.19 -4.21
C GLY A 27 24.76 -19.72 -3.32
N ALA A 28 24.71 -19.21 -2.08
CA ALA A 28 23.50 -19.29 -1.30
C ALA A 28 22.42 -18.77 -2.23
N ALA A 29 21.50 -19.65 -2.62
CA ALA A 29 20.28 -19.22 -3.28
C ALA A 29 19.75 -18.11 -2.39
N ALA A 30 19.73 -16.88 -2.91
CA ALA A 30 19.04 -15.80 -2.28
C ALA A 30 17.59 -16.28 -2.21
N HIS A 31 17.22 -16.85 -1.06
CA HIS A 31 15.84 -17.11 -0.72
C HIS A 31 15.20 -15.73 -0.78
N ALA A 32 14.52 -15.46 -1.89
CA ALA A 32 13.64 -14.31 -1.99
C ALA A 32 12.67 -14.45 -0.82
N GLN A 33 12.92 -13.70 0.26
CA GLN A 33 12.09 -13.77 1.44
C GLN A 33 10.70 -13.33 1.01
N THR A 34 9.79 -14.28 1.12
CA THR A 34 8.41 -14.20 0.68
C THR A 34 7.69 -13.25 1.62
N MET A 35 7.68 -11.95 1.31
CA MET A 35 7.04 -10.94 2.14
C MET A 35 5.52 -11.06 1.99
N GLU A 36 4.86 -11.64 3.00
CA GLU A 36 3.40 -11.72 3.07
C GLU A 36 2.81 -10.30 3.07
N VAL A 37 1.94 -10.00 2.09
CA VAL A 37 1.20 -8.75 2.05
C VAL A 37 0.07 -8.86 3.08
N PRO A 38 0.11 -8.12 4.19
CA PRO A 38 -0.94 -8.22 5.20
C PRO A 38 -2.28 -7.81 4.58
N VAL A 39 -3.29 -8.64 4.78
CA VAL A 39 -4.68 -8.31 4.47
C VAL A 39 -5.07 -7.10 5.34
N PRO A 40 -5.65 -6.03 4.75
CA PRO A 40 -6.07 -4.89 5.55
C PRO A 40 -7.05 -5.35 6.65
N PRO A 41 -6.94 -4.84 7.89
CA PRO A 41 -7.78 -5.31 8.98
C PRO A 41 -9.24 -4.94 8.76
N VAL A 42 -10.14 -5.66 9.42
CA VAL A 42 -11.59 -5.43 9.36
C VAL A 42 -11.97 -4.05 9.90
N ARG A 43 -11.23 -3.56 10.90
CA ARG A 43 -11.31 -2.18 11.41
C ARG A 43 -9.92 -1.72 11.80
N LEU A 44 -9.63 -0.45 11.56
CA LEU A 44 -8.39 0.18 11.96
C LEU A 44 -8.57 0.82 13.34
N ALA A 45 -7.88 0.28 14.35
CA ALA A 45 -7.78 0.90 15.66
C ALA A 45 -6.65 1.94 15.64
N LEU A 46 -6.86 3.06 14.93
CA LEU A 46 -5.87 4.15 14.85
C LEU A 46 -6.21 5.24 15.87
N ASP A 47 -5.19 5.77 16.53
CA ASP A 47 -5.34 7.04 17.25
C ASP A 47 -5.25 8.25 16.30
N GLU A 48 -5.48 9.45 16.85
CA GLU A 48 -5.42 10.70 16.06
C GLU A 48 -4.03 11.03 15.46
N ARG A 49 -2.98 10.27 15.82
CA ARG A 49 -1.60 10.47 15.38
C ARG A 49 -1.16 9.41 14.38
N GLY A 50 -2.00 8.41 14.09
CA GLY A 50 -1.70 7.31 13.18
C GLY A 50 -1.04 6.10 13.85
N ALA A 51 -0.97 6.04 15.18
CA ALA A 51 -0.54 4.83 15.87
C ALA A 51 -1.67 3.79 15.82
N ASN A 52 -1.35 2.58 15.33
CA ASN A 52 -2.28 1.46 15.29
C ASN A 52 -2.26 0.73 16.63
N LEU A 53 -3.31 0.91 17.41
CA LEU A 53 -3.51 0.37 18.75
C LEU A 53 -3.62 -1.16 18.78
N ALA A 54 -3.90 -1.81 17.64
CA ALA A 54 -3.98 -3.27 17.55
C ALA A 54 -2.62 -3.93 17.27
N THR A 55 -1.69 -3.22 16.62
CA THR A 55 -0.40 -3.78 16.17
C THR A 55 0.80 -3.12 16.84
N GLY A 56 0.64 -1.89 17.30
CA GLY A 56 1.70 -1.00 17.77
C GLY A 56 2.47 -0.30 16.66
N GLY A 57 2.13 -0.50 15.38
CA GLY A 57 2.81 0.13 14.25
C GLY A 57 2.28 1.53 13.93
N TYR A 58 3.06 2.34 13.23
CA TYR A 58 2.59 3.60 12.65
C TYR A 58 1.95 3.35 11.29
N GLN A 59 0.74 3.87 11.10
CA GLN A 59 0.07 3.91 9.80
C GLN A 59 0.16 5.31 9.23
N LEU A 60 0.87 5.41 8.11
CA LEU A 60 1.07 6.67 7.42
C LEU A 60 -0.04 6.88 6.40
N GLN A 61 -0.73 8.00 6.47
CA GLN A 61 -1.57 8.51 5.39
C GLN A 61 -0.86 9.68 4.73
N THR A 62 -0.77 9.67 3.41
CA THR A 62 -0.07 10.73 2.67
C THR A 62 -1.00 11.86 2.27
N ASN A 63 -0.44 12.91 1.67
CA ASN A 63 -1.27 14.03 1.25
C ASN A 63 -2.22 13.58 0.14
N ALA A 64 -3.43 14.14 0.16
CA ALA A 64 -4.35 13.96 -0.94
C ALA A 64 -4.09 15.01 -2.03
N VAL A 65 -4.08 14.57 -3.29
CA VAL A 65 -4.42 15.45 -4.42
C VAL A 65 -5.92 15.34 -4.64
N ALA A 66 -6.60 16.47 -4.88
CA ALA A 66 -8.05 16.51 -5.07
C ALA A 66 -8.46 17.47 -6.20
N ILE A 67 -9.62 17.21 -6.79
CA ILE A 67 -10.29 18.07 -7.78
C ILE A 67 -11.80 18.08 -7.51
N GLY A 68 -12.48 19.16 -7.86
CA GLY A 68 -13.93 19.29 -7.71
C GLY A 68 -14.36 19.69 -6.29
N THR A 69 -15.65 19.50 -5.98
CA THR A 69 -16.23 19.77 -4.66
C THR A 69 -16.25 18.53 -3.78
N ASN A 70 -16.60 18.65 -2.50
CA ASN A 70 -16.74 17.49 -1.61
C ASN A 70 -17.80 16.47 -2.11
N ASP A 71 -18.83 16.94 -2.81
CA ASP A 71 -19.95 16.10 -3.27
C ASP A 71 -19.72 15.48 -4.65
N THR A 72 -18.86 16.07 -5.48
CA THR A 72 -18.71 15.66 -6.89
C THR A 72 -17.26 15.43 -7.31
N GLY A 73 -16.32 15.69 -6.41
CA GLY A 73 -14.91 15.66 -6.68
C GLY A 73 -14.28 14.28 -6.59
N MET A 74 -12.99 14.22 -6.94
CA MET A 74 -12.15 13.05 -6.76
C MET A 74 -10.93 13.41 -5.93
N ALA A 75 -10.48 12.46 -5.12
CA ALA A 75 -9.25 12.58 -4.36
C ALA A 75 -8.43 11.30 -4.46
N PHE A 76 -7.11 11.45 -4.37
CA PHE A 76 -6.17 10.34 -4.30
C PHE A 76 -5.13 10.61 -3.22
N SER A 77 -4.93 9.64 -2.33
CA SER A 77 -3.87 9.61 -1.33
C SER A 77 -3.38 8.18 -1.17
N LEU A 78 -2.11 7.99 -0.81
CA LEU A 78 -1.60 6.67 -0.48
C LEU A 78 -1.67 6.45 1.03
N THR A 79 -1.85 5.19 1.42
CA THR A 79 -1.77 4.76 2.81
C THR A 79 -0.70 3.70 2.94
N LYS A 80 0.23 3.85 3.87
CA LYS A 80 1.22 2.83 4.20
C LYS A 80 0.88 2.19 5.52
N SER A 81 0.70 0.87 5.50
CA SER A 81 0.51 0.04 6.68
C SER A 81 1.56 -1.08 6.67
N GLY A 82 2.37 -1.15 7.73
CA GLY A 82 3.56 -2.00 7.74
C GLY A 82 4.49 -1.64 6.59
N LEU A 83 4.85 -2.62 5.76
CA LEU A 83 5.77 -2.46 4.62
C LEU A 83 5.06 -2.10 3.31
N VAL A 84 3.73 -2.04 3.31
CA VAL A 84 2.94 -2.01 2.07
C VAL A 84 2.30 -0.64 1.86
N TRP A 85 2.56 -0.07 0.70
CA TRP A 85 1.82 1.06 0.15
C TRP A 85 0.52 0.58 -0.47
N THR A 86 -0.59 1.15 -0.04
CA THR A 86 -1.93 0.84 -0.53
C THR A 86 -2.52 2.08 -1.16
N GLN A 87 -2.98 1.94 -2.40
CA GLN A 87 -3.79 2.93 -3.09
C GLN A 87 -5.25 2.87 -2.59
N PRO A 88 -6.02 3.97 -2.68
CA PRO A 88 -7.39 4.01 -2.15
C PRO A 88 -8.33 3.09 -2.94
N TRP A 89 -7.92 2.68 -4.15
CA TRP A 89 -8.70 1.87 -5.08
C TRP A 89 -8.33 0.39 -5.10
N ARG A 90 -7.91 -0.13 -3.95
CA ARG A 90 -7.72 -1.56 -3.78
C ARG A 90 -9.08 -2.22 -3.53
N TYR A 91 -9.70 -2.71 -4.60
CA TYR A 91 -10.95 -3.47 -4.53
C TYR A 91 -10.80 -4.83 -5.22
N ALA A 92 -10.86 -5.91 -4.45
CA ALA A 92 -10.70 -7.26 -4.96
C ALA A 92 -11.43 -8.30 -4.11
N VAL A 93 -11.80 -9.42 -4.73
CA VAL A 93 -12.33 -10.62 -4.07
C VAL A 93 -11.26 -11.70 -4.09
N TYR A 94 -11.08 -12.40 -2.97
CA TYR A 94 -10.15 -13.51 -2.82
C TYR A 94 -10.91 -14.75 -2.38
N TYR A 95 -10.51 -15.89 -2.93
CA TYR A 95 -10.98 -17.17 -2.43
C TYR A 95 -10.31 -17.52 -1.10
N VAL A 96 -11.09 -18.00 -0.13
CA VAL A 96 -10.59 -18.63 1.09
C VAL A 96 -11.35 -19.91 1.38
N THR A 97 -10.78 -20.79 2.20
CA THR A 97 -11.45 -22.04 2.59
C THR A 97 -12.81 -21.74 3.23
N GLY A 98 -13.88 -22.22 2.60
CA GLY A 98 -15.25 -22.04 3.07
C GLY A 98 -15.91 -20.71 2.72
N GLY A 99 -15.28 -19.86 1.90
CA GLY A 99 -15.82 -18.52 1.63
C GLY A 99 -14.99 -17.62 0.72
N VAL A 100 -15.16 -16.32 0.90
CA VAL A 100 -14.37 -15.29 0.22
C VAL A 100 -14.01 -14.13 1.16
N GLU A 101 -12.89 -13.49 0.88
CA GLU A 101 -12.50 -12.21 1.48
C GLU A 101 -12.68 -11.11 0.42
N VAL A 102 -13.37 -10.03 0.79
CA VAL A 102 -13.58 -8.87 -0.09
C VAL A 102 -12.82 -7.69 0.49
N VAL A 103 -11.80 -7.23 -0.23
CA VAL A 103 -11.04 -6.04 0.12
C VAL A 103 -11.72 -4.81 -0.50
N VAL A 104 -11.99 -3.82 0.33
CA VAL A 104 -12.69 -2.57 0.02
C VAL A 104 -11.82 -1.41 0.53
N GLY A 105 -10.93 -0.92 -0.34
CA GLY A 105 -9.95 0.10 0.03
C GLY A 105 -8.97 -0.42 1.09
N THR A 106 -9.09 0.09 2.31
CA THR A 106 -8.26 -0.29 3.47
C THR A 106 -8.96 -1.26 4.43
N THR A 107 -10.12 -1.78 4.07
CA THR A 107 -10.93 -2.68 4.91
C THR A 107 -11.09 -4.02 4.23
N THR A 108 -11.19 -5.10 5.02
CA THR A 108 -11.54 -6.43 4.53
C THR A 108 -12.82 -6.93 5.17
N LEU A 109 -13.71 -7.49 4.35
CA LEU A 109 -14.94 -8.17 4.72
C LEU A 109 -14.80 -9.66 4.45
N ASN A 110 -15.26 -10.51 5.36
CA ASN A 110 -15.14 -11.96 5.24
C ASN A 110 -16.54 -12.55 5.09
N PHE A 111 -16.71 -13.43 4.11
CA PHE A 111 -18.00 -14.05 3.85
C PHE A 111 -17.84 -15.57 3.82
N ASN A 112 -18.64 -16.29 4.61
CA ASN A 112 -18.74 -17.75 4.52
C ASN A 112 -19.80 -18.14 3.50
N LEU A 113 -19.55 -19.18 2.72
CA LEU A 113 -20.58 -19.78 1.88
C LEU A 113 -21.40 -20.77 2.72
N VAL A 114 -22.65 -20.41 3.03
CA VAL A 114 -23.59 -21.21 3.82
C VAL A 114 -24.80 -21.51 2.96
N SER A 115 -25.02 -22.78 2.64
CA SER A 115 -26.16 -23.24 1.81
C SER A 115 -26.27 -22.50 0.47
N GLY A 116 -25.14 -22.17 -0.16
CA GLY A 116 -25.08 -21.47 -1.44
C GLY A 116 -25.19 -19.94 -1.36
N ALA A 117 -25.32 -19.36 -0.16
CA ALA A 117 -25.33 -17.91 0.06
C ALA A 117 -24.09 -17.44 0.83
N TYR A 118 -23.56 -16.27 0.47
CA TYR A 118 -22.45 -15.65 1.20
C TYR A 118 -22.98 -14.89 2.43
N VAL A 119 -22.55 -15.32 3.62
CA VAL A 119 -22.91 -14.75 4.92
C VAL A 119 -21.74 -13.98 5.48
N ASN A 120 -21.95 -12.69 5.73
CA ASN A 120 -20.95 -11.77 6.30
C ASN A 120 -20.58 -12.18 7.73
N GLN A 121 -19.33 -12.61 7.94
CA GLN A 121 -18.84 -13.07 9.23
C GLN A 121 -18.77 -11.94 10.28
N GLN A 122 -18.63 -10.70 9.82
CA GLN A 122 -18.54 -9.55 10.69
C GLN A 122 -19.91 -9.11 11.23
N ALA A 123 -21.02 -9.68 10.72
CA ALA A 123 -22.40 -9.30 11.04
C ALA A 123 -22.66 -7.80 10.89
N THR A 124 -21.99 -7.20 9.90
CA THR A 124 -21.99 -5.76 9.71
C THR A 124 -23.10 -5.27 8.78
N GLY A 125 -23.77 -6.16 8.04
CA GLY A 125 -24.93 -5.82 7.22
C GLY A 125 -24.61 -5.55 5.75
N GLU A 126 -23.34 -5.59 5.36
CA GLU A 126 -22.96 -5.71 3.96
C GLU A 126 -23.35 -7.10 3.45
N THR A 127 -23.83 -7.17 2.20
CA THR A 127 -24.23 -8.42 1.53
C THR A 127 -23.38 -8.67 0.30
N LEU A 128 -23.15 -9.93 -0.02
CA LEU A 128 -22.39 -10.34 -1.20
C LEU A 128 -23.19 -11.37 -1.98
N THR A 129 -23.30 -11.17 -3.29
CA THR A 129 -23.86 -12.16 -4.22
C THR A 129 -22.84 -12.49 -5.29
N ALA A 130 -22.85 -13.73 -5.76
CA ALA A 130 -22.07 -14.16 -6.92
C ALA A 130 -23.02 -14.43 -8.09
N ASN A 131 -22.53 -14.21 -9.31
CA ASN A 131 -23.25 -14.65 -10.50
C ASN A 131 -23.23 -16.20 -10.58
N PRO A 132 -24.13 -16.82 -11.37
CA PRO A 132 -24.20 -18.27 -11.48
C PRO A 132 -22.91 -18.95 -11.95
N SER A 133 -22.07 -18.26 -12.73
CA SER A 133 -20.77 -18.79 -13.17
C SER A 133 -19.65 -18.64 -12.14
N GLY A 134 -19.89 -17.93 -11.03
CA GLY A 134 -18.88 -17.65 -10.00
C GLY A 134 -17.73 -16.73 -10.46
N THR A 135 -17.89 -16.05 -11.60
CA THR A 135 -16.87 -15.17 -12.18
C THR A 135 -17.10 -13.70 -11.86
N ALA A 136 -18.24 -13.32 -11.31
CA ALA A 136 -18.54 -11.95 -10.92
C ALA A 136 -19.24 -11.90 -9.56
N TYR A 137 -18.99 -10.82 -8.83
CA TYR A 137 -19.50 -10.61 -7.47
C TYR A 137 -20.12 -9.22 -7.35
N THR A 138 -21.22 -9.11 -6.61
CA THR A 138 -21.83 -7.83 -6.27
C THR A 138 -21.85 -7.69 -4.76
N LEU A 139 -21.08 -6.73 -4.25
CA LEU A 139 -21.08 -6.34 -2.84
C LEU A 139 -22.01 -5.13 -2.68
N THR A 140 -22.97 -5.22 -1.76
CA THR A 140 -23.78 -4.08 -1.33
C THR A 140 -23.35 -3.69 0.07
N MET A 141 -22.80 -2.48 0.20
CA MET A 141 -22.41 -1.88 1.46
C MET A 141 -23.64 -1.37 2.23
N ARG A 142 -23.51 -1.13 3.53
CA ARG A 142 -24.62 -0.71 4.40
C ARG A 142 -25.23 0.64 4.02
N ASP A 143 -24.42 1.52 3.44
CA ASP A 143 -24.84 2.84 3.00
C ASP A 143 -25.58 2.81 1.64
N GLY A 144 -25.70 1.63 1.02
CA GLY A 144 -26.29 1.45 -0.30
C GLY A 144 -25.27 1.49 -1.45
N THR A 145 -23.98 1.71 -1.17
CA THR A 145 -22.93 1.63 -2.19
C THR A 145 -22.86 0.22 -2.76
N ILE A 146 -22.88 0.10 -4.09
CA ILE A 146 -22.76 -1.18 -4.80
C ILE A 146 -21.38 -1.25 -5.44
N ILE A 147 -20.65 -2.35 -5.21
CA ILE A 147 -19.37 -2.63 -5.85
C ILE A 147 -19.54 -3.89 -6.69
N TYR A 148 -19.36 -3.73 -8.00
CA TYR A 148 -19.41 -4.85 -8.94
C TYR A 148 -17.98 -5.29 -9.26
N PHE A 149 -17.67 -6.54 -8.98
CA PHE A 149 -16.40 -7.18 -9.27
C PHE A 149 -16.56 -8.16 -10.43
N ASP A 150 -15.58 -8.18 -11.32
CA ASP A 150 -15.56 -9.03 -12.48
C ASP A 150 -14.19 -9.73 -12.58
N GLY A 151 -14.23 -11.06 -12.66
CA GLY A 151 -13.08 -11.93 -12.86
C GLY A 151 -12.82 -12.25 -14.33
N SER A 152 -13.74 -11.92 -15.25
CA SER A 152 -13.56 -12.20 -16.69
C SER A 152 -12.58 -11.25 -17.37
N GLY A 153 -12.37 -10.05 -16.81
CA GLY A 153 -11.39 -9.07 -17.28
C GLY A 153 -9.93 -9.37 -16.89
N GLY A 154 -9.70 -10.41 -16.07
CA GLY A 154 -8.38 -10.94 -15.75
C GLY A 154 -8.22 -12.34 -16.34
N ASP A 155 -6.99 -12.75 -16.67
CA ASP A 155 -6.74 -14.13 -17.07
C ASP A 155 -7.15 -15.05 -15.90
N PRO A 156 -8.18 -15.91 -16.06
CA PRO A 156 -8.68 -16.77 -14.99
C PRO A 156 -7.66 -17.84 -14.56
N ASN A 157 -6.58 -18.02 -15.35
CA ASN A 157 -5.46 -18.90 -15.03
C ASN A 157 -4.25 -18.15 -14.42
N ALA A 158 -4.33 -16.83 -14.28
CA ALA A 158 -3.26 -16.02 -13.71
C ALA A 158 -2.99 -16.41 -12.25
N VAL A 159 -1.81 -16.94 -11.96
CA VAL A 159 -1.50 -17.38 -10.58
C VAL A 159 -1.17 -16.24 -9.63
N ALA A 160 -0.93 -15.01 -10.09
CA ALA A 160 -0.70 -13.89 -9.16
C ALA A 160 -0.95 -12.50 -9.75
N PHE A 161 -2.16 -11.96 -9.52
CA PHE A 161 -2.22 -10.57 -9.06
C PHE A 161 -1.18 -10.43 -7.96
N HIS A 162 -0.31 -9.42 -7.99
CA HIS A 162 0.62 -9.18 -6.87
C HIS A 162 -0.13 -8.59 -5.66
N PHE A 163 -1.02 -9.42 -5.12
CA PHE A 163 -1.34 -9.61 -3.72
C PHE A 163 -0.78 -10.98 -3.40
N TYR A 164 0.49 -11.00 -3.01
CA TYR A 164 1.28 -12.19 -2.76
C TYR A 164 0.45 -13.20 -1.92
N ASN A 165 0.56 -14.50 -2.23
CA ASN A 165 -0.07 -15.65 -1.57
C ASN A 165 -1.62 -15.75 -1.48
N LYS A 166 -2.41 -14.76 -1.90
CA LYS A 166 -3.89 -14.89 -2.03
C LYS A 166 -4.33 -14.62 -3.47
N ARG A 167 -4.83 -15.66 -4.16
CA ARG A 167 -5.31 -15.60 -5.54
C ARG A 167 -6.59 -14.76 -5.61
N ALA A 168 -6.48 -13.48 -5.95
CA ALA A 168 -7.64 -12.65 -6.24
C ALA A 168 -8.41 -13.27 -7.42
N ILE A 169 -9.72 -13.45 -7.28
CA ILE A 169 -10.59 -14.10 -8.27
C ILE A 169 -11.45 -13.09 -9.04
N ALA A 170 -11.54 -11.84 -8.55
CA ALA A 170 -12.20 -10.74 -9.24
C ALA A 170 -11.66 -9.38 -8.75
N ALA A 171 -11.70 -8.37 -9.61
CA ALA A 171 -11.39 -6.98 -9.27
C ALA A 171 -12.59 -6.08 -9.56
N ALA A 172 -12.71 -4.94 -8.87
CA ALA A 172 -13.86 -4.05 -9.05
C ALA A 172 -13.87 -3.46 -10.47
N ASN A 173 -14.95 -3.71 -11.21
CA ASN A 173 -15.19 -3.06 -12.50
C ASN A 173 -15.78 -1.66 -12.29
N TYR A 174 -16.74 -1.52 -11.37
CA TYR A 174 -17.28 -0.22 -10.98
C TYR A 174 -17.78 -0.19 -9.52
N ILE A 175 -17.92 1.04 -9.01
CA ILE A 175 -18.63 1.37 -7.77
C ILE A 175 -19.79 2.29 -8.14
N LEU A 176 -20.99 2.01 -7.65
CA LEU A 176 -22.15 2.89 -7.71
C LEU A 176 -22.46 3.39 -6.30
N LYS A 177 -22.29 4.69 -6.09
CA LYS A 177 -22.56 5.34 -4.81
C LYS A 177 -24.08 5.58 -4.61
N PRO A 178 -24.53 5.84 -3.37
CA PRO A 178 -25.95 6.06 -3.07
C PRO A 178 -26.56 7.28 -3.78
N ASP A 179 -25.74 8.27 -4.10
CA ASP A 179 -26.12 9.49 -4.84
C ASP A 179 -26.19 9.28 -6.37
N GLY A 180 -25.96 8.05 -6.84
CA GLY A 180 -25.95 7.68 -8.26
C GLY A 180 -24.64 7.96 -8.98
N GLU A 181 -23.60 8.48 -8.32
CA GLU A 181 -22.27 8.58 -8.93
C GLU A 181 -21.71 7.18 -9.20
N LYS A 182 -21.23 6.96 -10.43
CA LYS A 182 -20.57 5.71 -10.83
C LYS A 182 -19.09 5.96 -11.04
N LEU A 183 -18.24 5.27 -10.28
CA LEU A 183 -16.80 5.19 -10.50
C LEU A 183 -16.49 3.94 -11.32
N THR A 184 -15.88 4.09 -12.48
CA THR A 184 -15.48 2.99 -13.37
C THR A 184 -13.97 2.82 -13.37
N PHE A 185 -13.50 1.58 -13.16
CA PHE A 185 -12.08 1.27 -13.09
C PHE A 185 -11.58 0.74 -14.43
N ARG A 186 -10.41 1.21 -14.85
CA ARG A 186 -9.64 0.61 -15.95
C ARG A 186 -8.34 0.10 -15.41
N TYR A 187 -7.96 -1.07 -15.91
CA TYR A 187 -6.78 -1.78 -15.44
C TYR A 187 -5.83 -2.07 -16.59
N LYS A 188 -4.55 -2.22 -16.24
CA LYS A 188 -3.55 -2.82 -17.11
C LYS A 188 -3.15 -4.16 -16.53
N SER A 189 -3.29 -5.22 -17.32
CA SER A 189 -2.75 -6.55 -17.01
C SER A 189 -1.43 -6.74 -17.73
N LEU A 190 -0.54 -7.50 -17.12
CA LEU A 190 0.64 -8.03 -17.78
C LEU A 190 0.88 -9.45 -17.27
N SER A 191 1.05 -10.37 -18.21
CA SER A 191 1.28 -11.79 -17.97
C SER A 191 2.70 -12.16 -18.37
N TYR A 192 3.34 -12.99 -17.57
CA TYR A 192 4.66 -13.55 -17.83
C TYR A 192 4.66 -15.04 -17.52
N GLU A 193 5.24 -15.82 -18.42
CA GLU A 193 5.44 -17.26 -18.24
C GLU A 193 6.78 -17.49 -17.53
N GLY A 194 6.71 -17.85 -16.23
CA GLY A 194 7.88 -18.23 -15.44
C GLY A 194 8.07 -19.75 -15.39
N LEU A 195 9.16 -20.19 -14.76
CA LEU A 195 9.45 -21.62 -14.54
C LEU A 195 8.36 -22.37 -13.75
N GLN A 196 7.44 -21.65 -13.10
CA GLN A 196 6.32 -22.19 -12.32
C GLN A 196 4.95 -21.92 -12.96
N GLY A 197 4.91 -21.48 -14.23
CA GLY A 197 3.70 -21.18 -14.98
C GLY A 197 3.39 -19.69 -15.17
N TRP A 198 2.15 -19.41 -15.58
CA TRP A 198 1.67 -18.08 -15.97
C TRP A 198 1.35 -17.16 -14.79
N THR A 199 2.19 -16.16 -14.56
CA THR A 199 1.94 -15.13 -13.55
C THR A 199 1.42 -13.87 -14.21
N SER A 200 0.25 -13.36 -13.79
CA SER A 200 -0.32 -12.12 -14.34
C SER A 200 -0.61 -11.09 -13.27
N SER A 201 0.01 -9.91 -13.36
CA SER A 201 -0.23 -8.80 -12.42
C SER A 201 -1.18 -7.77 -13.01
N LEU A 202 -2.03 -7.19 -12.17
CA LEU A 202 -2.96 -6.11 -12.53
C LEU A 202 -2.64 -4.85 -11.74
N ARG A 203 -2.84 -3.70 -12.37
CA ARG A 203 -2.78 -2.39 -11.71
C ARG A 203 -3.88 -1.47 -12.23
N VAL A 204 -4.41 -0.61 -11.36
CA VAL A 204 -5.41 0.41 -11.74
C VAL A 204 -4.71 1.48 -12.57
N ARG A 205 -5.20 1.75 -13.77
CA ARG A 205 -4.65 2.76 -14.68
C ARG A 205 -5.45 4.05 -14.62
N SER A 206 -6.77 3.95 -14.56
CA SER A 206 -7.63 5.11 -14.35
C SER A 206 -8.89 4.75 -13.57
N VAL A 207 -9.46 5.77 -12.94
CA VAL A 207 -10.79 5.72 -12.34
C VAL A 207 -11.57 6.90 -12.87
N THR A 208 -12.73 6.64 -13.48
CA THR A 208 -13.57 7.69 -14.09
C THR A 208 -14.88 7.79 -13.35
N SER A 209 -15.24 9.01 -12.94
CA SER A 209 -16.54 9.33 -12.36
C SER A 209 -17.56 9.69 -13.44
N SER A 210 -18.81 9.25 -13.27
CA SER A 210 -19.95 9.72 -14.08
C SER A 210 -20.25 11.21 -13.93
N LYS A 211 -19.63 11.90 -12.96
CA LYS A 211 -19.67 13.37 -12.82
C LYS A 211 -18.67 14.11 -13.71
N GLY A 212 -17.91 13.39 -14.54
CA GLY A 212 -17.00 13.98 -15.52
C GLY A 212 -15.57 14.18 -15.02
N TYR A 213 -15.17 13.57 -13.90
CA TYR A 213 -13.79 13.58 -13.43
C TYR A 213 -13.08 12.26 -13.72
N MET A 214 -11.76 12.31 -13.84
CA MET A 214 -10.91 11.13 -13.95
C MET A 214 -9.69 11.27 -13.05
N THR A 215 -9.32 10.18 -12.37
CA THR A 215 -7.95 10.01 -11.92
C THR A 215 -7.16 9.15 -12.89
N LYS A 216 -6.05 9.69 -13.39
CA LYS A 216 -5.04 8.95 -14.13
C LYS A 216 -3.87 8.57 -13.24
N ILE A 217 -3.46 7.30 -13.27
CA ILE A 217 -2.30 6.79 -12.54
C ILE A 217 -1.22 6.34 -13.52
N GLU A 218 -0.07 6.98 -13.45
CA GLU A 218 1.13 6.66 -14.21
C GLU A 218 2.09 5.87 -13.29
N TYR A 219 2.74 4.83 -13.83
CA TYR A 219 3.62 3.93 -13.09
C TYR A 219 5.06 4.03 -13.60
N VAL A 220 6.02 3.70 -12.73
CA VAL A 220 7.46 3.76 -13.05
C VAL A 220 7.83 2.74 -14.13
N GLY A 221 7.36 1.49 -14.00
CA GLY A 221 7.67 0.41 -14.94
C GLY A 221 6.57 0.15 -15.97
N SER A 222 6.95 -0.27 -17.17
CA SER A 222 6.06 -0.78 -18.22
C SER A 222 6.19 -2.30 -18.44
N VAL A 223 7.11 -2.95 -17.72
CA VAL A 223 7.44 -4.37 -17.79
C VAL A 223 7.24 -5.04 -16.42
N PHE A 224 7.23 -6.38 -16.37
CA PHE A 224 7.11 -7.14 -15.13
C PHE A 224 8.39 -7.07 -14.29
N ASP A 225 8.52 -6.05 -13.45
CA ASP A 225 9.62 -5.88 -12.50
C ASP A 225 9.15 -5.24 -11.19
N ASN A 226 10.09 -4.90 -10.31
CA ASN A 226 9.80 -4.22 -9.04
C ASN A 226 9.21 -2.80 -9.23
N ASN A 227 9.26 -2.23 -10.43
CA ASN A 227 8.72 -0.92 -10.77
C ASN A 227 7.31 -0.99 -11.36
N TRP A 228 6.83 -2.17 -11.77
CA TRP A 228 5.51 -2.37 -12.38
C TRP A 228 4.37 -1.81 -11.53
N GLN A 229 4.40 -1.98 -10.22
CA GLN A 229 3.32 -1.51 -9.34
C GLN A 229 3.64 -0.16 -8.67
N LYS A 230 4.84 0.39 -8.92
CA LYS A 230 5.27 1.64 -8.30
C LYS A 230 4.63 2.80 -9.03
N VAL A 231 3.72 3.49 -8.34
CA VAL A 231 3.08 4.71 -8.85
C VAL A 231 4.15 5.80 -9.00
N ALA A 232 4.27 6.36 -10.21
CA ALA A 232 5.18 7.46 -10.52
C ALA A 232 4.47 8.81 -10.40
N LYS A 233 3.24 8.91 -10.90
CA LYS A 233 2.46 10.15 -10.89
C LYS A 233 0.97 9.86 -10.90
N VAL A 234 0.20 10.75 -10.27
CA VAL A 234 -1.25 10.79 -10.37
C VAL A 234 -1.68 12.15 -10.87
N THR A 235 -2.65 12.19 -11.79
CA THR A 235 -3.24 13.41 -12.33
C THR A 235 -4.76 13.32 -12.23
N LEU A 236 -5.41 14.38 -11.75
CA LEU A 236 -6.86 14.48 -11.64
C LEU A 236 -7.39 15.45 -12.70
N LEU A 237 -8.27 14.96 -13.57
CA LEU A 237 -8.75 15.70 -14.74
C LEU A 237 -10.26 15.97 -14.65
N ASN A 238 -10.69 17.10 -15.19
CA ASN A 238 -12.08 17.32 -15.59
C ASN A 238 -12.22 17.00 -17.09
N LEU A 239 -12.90 15.90 -17.40
CA LEU A 239 -13.10 15.39 -18.75
C LEU A 239 -14.00 16.27 -19.62
N GLY A 240 -14.72 17.23 -19.03
CA GLY A 240 -15.44 18.26 -19.78
C GLY A 240 -14.52 19.35 -20.36
N VAL A 241 -13.26 19.43 -19.90
CA VAL A 241 -12.25 20.37 -20.39
C VAL A 241 -11.19 19.65 -21.21
N ASP A 242 -10.52 18.66 -20.61
CA ASP A 242 -9.48 17.88 -21.27
C ASP A 242 -9.83 16.40 -21.28
N TYR A 243 -9.84 15.79 -22.46
CA TYR A 243 -10.01 14.35 -22.61
C TYR A 243 -8.67 13.62 -22.35
N CYS A 244 -8.76 12.49 -21.67
CA CYS A 244 -7.69 11.51 -21.59
C CYS A 244 -8.28 10.13 -21.81
N ASP A 245 -7.65 9.33 -22.67
CA ASP A 245 -8.05 7.94 -22.88
C ASP A 245 -7.88 7.16 -21.56
N PRO A 246 -8.97 6.58 -21.00
CA PRO A 246 -8.88 5.74 -19.80
C PRO A 246 -7.84 4.61 -19.91
N ASP A 247 -7.64 4.07 -21.12
CA ASP A 247 -6.77 2.92 -21.38
C ASP A 247 -5.34 3.30 -21.80
N ALA A 248 -5.01 4.58 -21.97
CA ALA A 248 -3.62 5.02 -22.20
C ALA A 248 -2.74 4.88 -20.94
N ASP A 249 -1.41 4.76 -21.06
CA ASP A 249 -0.54 4.75 -19.86
C ASP A 249 -0.32 6.14 -19.25
N SER A 250 -0.51 7.19 -20.04
CA SER A 250 -0.40 8.60 -19.65
C SER A 250 -1.39 9.44 -20.46
N CYS A 251 -1.63 10.69 -20.04
CA CYS A 251 -2.43 11.64 -20.82
C CYS A 251 -1.52 12.50 -21.70
N THR A 252 -1.92 12.75 -22.95
CA THR A 252 -1.20 13.60 -23.91
C THR A 252 -2.13 14.70 -24.42
N GLY A 253 -1.58 15.88 -24.74
CA GLY A 253 -2.37 16.96 -25.35
C GLY A 253 -3.31 17.68 -24.38
N LEU A 254 -3.02 17.67 -23.08
CA LEU A 254 -3.77 18.45 -22.09
C LEU A 254 -3.59 19.95 -22.37
N THR A 255 -4.70 20.70 -22.34
CA THR A 255 -4.71 22.14 -22.62
C THR A 255 -4.31 22.99 -21.42
N GLN A 256 -4.33 22.42 -20.21
CA GLN A 256 -3.95 23.09 -18.98
C GLN A 256 -3.24 22.19 -17.98
N THR A 257 -2.64 22.81 -16.97
CA THR A 257 -2.03 22.11 -15.83
C THR A 257 -3.11 21.64 -14.86
N TRP A 258 -3.23 20.33 -14.69
CA TRP A 258 -4.17 19.70 -13.77
C TRP A 258 -3.54 19.39 -12.39
N PRO A 259 -4.36 19.35 -11.31
CA PRO A 259 -3.93 18.84 -10.02
C PRO A 259 -3.30 17.45 -10.19
N SER A 260 -2.11 17.30 -9.63
CA SER A 260 -1.26 16.14 -9.78
C SER A 260 -0.30 15.99 -8.61
N MET A 261 0.17 14.75 -8.43
CA MET A 261 1.15 14.39 -7.42
C MET A 261 2.16 13.42 -8.04
N THR A 262 3.45 13.76 -7.92
CA THR A 262 4.57 12.93 -8.40
C THR A 262 5.26 12.28 -7.21
N PHE A 263 5.60 11.00 -7.35
CA PHE A 263 6.20 10.19 -6.30
C PHE A 263 7.65 9.89 -6.62
N GLY A 264 8.53 10.20 -5.68
CA GLY A 264 9.95 9.85 -5.74
C GLY A 264 10.33 8.92 -4.59
N GLU A 265 11.36 8.11 -4.77
CA GLU A 265 11.94 7.30 -3.73
C GLU A 265 13.45 7.22 -3.91
N SER A 266 14.18 7.29 -2.81
CA SER A 266 15.64 7.19 -2.78
C SER A 266 16.08 6.42 -1.54
N VAL A 267 17.23 5.77 -1.64
CA VAL A 267 17.84 5.03 -0.52
C VAL A 267 19.26 5.56 -0.34
N ALA A 268 19.58 5.98 0.88
CA ALA A 268 20.90 6.47 1.26
C ALA A 268 21.32 5.79 2.57
N GLY A 269 22.23 4.82 2.47
CA GLY A 269 22.65 4.00 3.61
C GLY A 269 21.48 3.26 4.24
N ALA A 270 21.24 3.52 5.52
CA ALA A 270 20.18 2.90 6.32
C ALA A 270 18.81 3.59 6.21
N VAL A 271 18.71 4.66 5.41
CA VAL A 271 17.52 5.52 5.33
C VAL A 271 16.91 5.40 3.94
N THR A 272 15.61 5.12 3.91
CA THR A 272 14.80 5.26 2.70
C THR A 272 13.98 6.53 2.81
N THR A 273 13.93 7.30 1.73
CA THR A 273 13.15 8.53 1.66
C THR A 273 12.19 8.45 0.49
N ARG A 274 10.90 8.72 0.75
CA ARG A 274 9.89 8.93 -0.28
C ARG A 274 9.50 10.40 -0.33
N THR A 275 9.30 10.93 -1.53
CA THR A 275 8.84 12.30 -1.74
C THR A 275 7.52 12.31 -2.50
N GLU A 276 6.64 13.22 -2.11
CA GLU A 276 5.43 13.57 -2.84
C GLU A 276 5.52 15.03 -3.26
N THR A 277 5.57 15.28 -4.56
CA THR A 277 5.64 16.62 -5.14
C THR A 277 4.29 16.95 -5.76
N ASP A 278 3.63 17.99 -5.26
CA ASP A 278 2.38 18.45 -5.84
C ASP A 278 2.58 19.31 -7.10
N THR A 279 1.49 19.73 -7.71
CA THR A 279 1.49 20.53 -8.95
C THR A 279 2.16 21.89 -8.82
N LEU A 280 2.28 22.43 -7.61
CA LEU A 280 2.95 23.69 -7.33
C LEU A 280 4.45 23.48 -7.02
N GLY A 281 4.95 22.24 -7.12
CA GLY A 281 6.34 21.90 -6.81
C GLY A 281 6.63 21.78 -5.31
N ARG A 282 5.60 21.75 -4.46
CA ARG A 282 5.76 21.61 -3.01
C ARG A 282 6.02 20.14 -2.67
N VAL A 283 7.09 19.86 -1.93
CA VAL A 283 7.56 18.49 -1.65
C VAL A 283 7.31 18.08 -0.21
N THR A 284 6.49 17.06 0.01
CA THR A 284 6.43 16.38 1.32
C THR A 284 7.40 15.21 1.32
N THR A 285 8.17 15.07 2.38
CA THR A 285 9.16 14.00 2.53
C THR A 285 8.74 13.06 3.64
N TYR A 286 8.80 11.76 3.35
CA TYR A 286 8.58 10.68 4.30
C TYR A 286 9.88 9.90 4.46
N THR A 287 10.32 9.75 5.70
CA THR A 287 11.57 9.06 6.03
C THR A 287 11.24 7.72 6.67
N PHE A 288 11.98 6.69 6.26
CA PHE A 288 11.87 5.33 6.76
C PHE A 288 13.22 4.81 7.22
N ASP A 289 13.21 3.96 8.24
CA ASP A 289 14.38 3.21 8.66
C ASP A 289 14.65 1.97 7.77
N THR A 290 15.64 1.15 8.15
CA THR A 290 16.03 -0.06 7.43
C THR A 290 14.95 -1.14 7.39
N THR A 291 13.99 -1.11 8.31
CA THR A 291 12.84 -2.01 8.32
C THR A 291 11.62 -1.36 7.68
N LEU A 292 11.83 -0.26 6.95
CA LEU A 292 10.83 0.54 6.26
C LEU A 292 9.72 1.06 7.19
N ARG A 293 9.96 1.21 8.50
CA ARG A 293 9.00 1.88 9.40
C ARG A 293 9.09 3.39 9.20
N THR A 294 7.97 4.08 9.24
CA THR A 294 7.94 5.54 9.13
C THR A 294 8.58 6.15 10.37
N THR A 295 9.64 6.93 10.18
CA THR A 295 10.37 7.60 11.26
C THR A 295 10.18 9.10 11.27
N ALA A 296 9.94 9.71 10.10
CA ALA A 296 9.69 11.14 10.04
C ALA A 296 8.82 11.57 8.85
N ILE A 297 8.17 12.73 9.00
CA ILE A 297 7.42 13.43 7.96
C ILE A 297 7.81 14.90 7.97
N LYS A 298 8.23 15.42 6.82
CA LYS A 298 8.54 16.84 6.60
C LYS A 298 7.64 17.44 5.53
N ARG A 299 6.92 18.49 5.89
CA ARG A 299 6.03 19.24 5.00
C ARG A 299 6.82 20.23 4.12
N PRO A 300 6.28 20.67 2.97
CA PRO A 300 7.03 21.38 1.93
C PRO A 300 7.76 22.67 2.32
N SER A 301 7.35 23.33 3.40
CA SER A 301 7.94 24.58 3.87
C SER A 301 8.70 24.44 5.19
N SER A 302 8.81 23.23 5.74
CA SER A 302 9.38 23.02 7.07
C SER A 302 10.89 22.80 6.98
N ALA A 303 11.64 23.55 7.79
CA ALA A 303 13.09 23.40 7.92
C ALA A 303 13.47 22.10 8.67
N THR A 304 12.57 21.59 9.52
CA THR A 304 12.73 20.37 10.30
C THR A 304 11.55 19.43 10.07
N ASP A 305 11.69 18.17 10.50
CA ASP A 305 10.60 17.22 10.48
C ASP A 305 9.43 17.70 11.35
N ASN A 306 8.21 17.62 10.81
CA ASN A 306 6.99 18.02 11.50
C ASN A 306 6.43 16.90 12.35
N LEU A 307 6.70 15.65 11.96
CA LEU A 307 6.33 14.47 12.72
C LEU A 307 7.55 13.57 12.79
N VAL A 308 7.89 13.12 14.00
CA VAL A 308 8.93 12.12 14.25
C VAL A 308 8.28 10.99 15.05
N ALA A 309 8.39 9.77 14.54
CA ALA A 309 7.86 8.57 15.17
C ALA A 309 9.05 7.69 15.55
N THR A 310 9.15 7.34 16.84
CA THR A 310 10.17 6.42 17.34
C THR A 310 9.54 5.11 17.74
N SER A 311 10.30 4.02 17.61
CA SER A 311 9.86 2.68 18.01
C SER A 311 10.77 2.11 19.08
N ASP A 312 10.20 1.26 19.94
CA ASP A 312 10.95 0.44 20.88
C ASP A 312 11.68 -0.73 20.18
N ALA A 313 12.41 -1.52 20.98
CA ALA A 313 13.16 -2.68 20.51
C ALA A 313 12.28 -3.81 19.96
N THR A 314 10.99 -3.84 20.30
CA THR A 314 10.01 -4.81 19.77
C THR A 314 9.36 -4.35 18.47
N GLY A 315 9.66 -3.11 18.05
CA GLY A 315 9.17 -2.52 16.83
C GLY A 315 7.85 -1.76 16.96
N LYS A 316 7.35 -1.57 18.18
CA LYS A 316 6.14 -0.78 18.44
C LYS A 316 6.50 0.67 18.65
N ILE A 317 5.60 1.58 18.29
CA ILE A 317 5.78 3.01 18.47
C ILE A 317 5.93 3.32 19.97
N SER A 318 7.02 3.95 20.36
CA SER A 318 7.30 4.35 21.75
C SER A 318 7.09 5.85 21.96
N SER A 319 7.29 6.67 20.92
CA SER A 319 6.89 8.07 20.93
C SER A 319 6.48 8.59 19.56
N ILE A 320 5.60 9.59 19.57
CA ILE A 320 5.34 10.44 18.40
C ILE A 320 5.52 11.88 18.85
N THR A 321 6.43 12.60 18.20
CA THR A 321 6.53 14.05 18.32
C THR A 321 5.92 14.69 17.08
N ALA A 322 4.86 15.48 17.25
CA ALA A 322 4.24 16.24 16.16
C ALA A 322 4.30 17.73 16.48
N ASN A 323 4.93 18.52 15.60
CA ASN A 323 5.11 19.97 15.72
C ASN A 323 5.71 20.38 17.07
N GLY A 324 6.70 19.63 17.54
CA GLY A 324 7.38 19.88 18.83
C GLY A 324 6.63 19.37 20.07
N VAL A 325 5.42 18.83 19.90
CA VAL A 325 4.62 18.27 20.99
C VAL A 325 4.80 16.75 21.03
N ASN A 326 5.09 16.17 22.20
CA ASN A 326 5.47 14.76 22.31
C ASN A 326 4.43 13.92 23.06
N TRP A 327 4.10 12.76 22.51
CA TRP A 327 3.30 11.71 23.13
C TRP A 327 4.15 10.46 23.29
N THR A 328 3.97 9.77 24.41
CA THR A 328 4.66 8.51 24.67
C THR A 328 3.67 7.36 24.76
N TYR A 329 4.13 6.18 24.34
CA TYR A 329 3.32 4.99 24.23
C TYR A 329 3.99 3.87 25.00
N SER A 330 3.22 3.15 25.80
CA SER A 330 3.62 1.87 26.37
C SER A 330 2.64 0.77 25.99
N TRP A 331 3.17 -0.43 25.81
CA TRP A 331 2.43 -1.57 25.30
C TRP A 331 2.57 -2.75 26.25
N SER A 332 1.46 -3.44 26.50
CA SER A 332 1.48 -4.74 27.15
C SER A 332 0.56 -5.71 26.41
N LEU A 333 1.02 -6.95 26.23
CA LEU A 333 0.26 -8.01 25.60
C LEU A 333 -0.10 -9.06 26.64
N ALA A 334 -1.39 -9.18 26.92
CA ALA A 334 -1.99 -10.28 27.67
C ALA A 334 -2.98 -10.97 26.74
N ALA A 335 -2.47 -11.88 25.91
CA ALA A 335 -3.22 -12.48 24.80
C ALA A 335 -4.62 -12.98 25.25
N PRO A 336 -5.69 -12.68 24.49
CA PRO A 336 -5.67 -12.06 23.16
C PRO A 336 -5.57 -10.53 23.16
N ASN A 337 -5.46 -9.87 24.32
CA ASN A 337 -5.58 -8.42 24.43
C ASN A 337 -4.24 -7.69 24.40
N MET A 338 -4.14 -6.67 23.54
CA MET A 338 -3.10 -5.65 23.57
C MET A 338 -3.62 -4.43 24.32
N THR A 339 -2.88 -3.98 25.34
CA THR A 339 -3.13 -2.73 26.05
C THR A 339 -2.13 -1.68 25.58
N ALA A 340 -2.63 -0.57 25.07
CA ALA A 340 -1.85 0.60 24.71
C ALA A 340 -2.12 1.71 25.73
N THR A 341 -1.10 2.23 26.40
CA THR A 341 -1.20 3.41 27.25
C THR A 341 -0.52 4.57 26.54
N ILE A 342 -1.29 5.62 26.26
CA ILE A 342 -0.83 6.84 25.61
C ILE A 342 -0.72 7.91 26.67
N THR A 343 0.46 8.47 26.87
CA THR A 343 0.69 9.60 27.77
C THR A 343 0.85 10.87 26.95
N ASP A 344 0.01 11.87 27.23
CA ASP A 344 0.04 13.18 26.60
C ASP A 344 1.18 14.08 27.15
N PRO A 345 1.44 15.24 26.54
CA PRO A 345 2.50 16.15 26.98
C PRO A 345 2.34 16.70 28.39
N ASN A 346 1.11 16.70 28.92
CA ASN A 346 0.77 17.18 30.25
C ASN A 346 0.77 16.04 31.29
N GLY A 347 1.06 14.80 30.88
CA GLY A 347 1.06 13.60 31.72
C GLY A 347 -0.29 12.90 31.83
N GLY A 348 -1.33 13.38 31.13
CA GLY A 348 -2.63 12.71 31.05
C GLY A 348 -2.52 11.38 30.31
N GLN A 349 -3.27 10.36 30.75
CA GLN A 349 -3.17 9.01 30.18
C GLN A 349 -4.47 8.50 29.60
N ARG A 350 -4.42 8.03 28.36
CA ARG A 350 -5.47 7.21 27.74
C ARG A 350 -5.04 5.76 27.67
N VAL A 351 -5.95 4.84 27.93
CA VAL A 351 -5.69 3.40 27.81
C VAL A 351 -6.68 2.76 26.86
N TYR A 352 -6.18 2.03 25.89
CA TYR A 352 -6.98 1.25 24.95
C TYR A 352 -6.66 -0.23 25.13
N VAL A 353 -7.70 -1.05 25.22
CA VAL A 353 -7.59 -2.52 25.18
C VAL A 353 -8.14 -2.97 23.84
N THR A 354 -7.33 -3.72 23.10
CA THR A 354 -7.66 -4.19 21.75
C THR A 354 -7.51 -5.70 21.68
N ASP A 355 -8.55 -6.40 21.23
CA ASP A 355 -8.47 -7.82 20.92
C ASP A 355 -7.63 -7.99 19.64
N THR A 356 -6.50 -8.70 19.77
CA THR A 356 -5.53 -8.85 18.68
C THR A 356 -5.92 -9.89 17.64
N THR A 357 -6.96 -10.70 17.90
CA THR A 357 -7.50 -11.67 16.94
C THR A 357 -8.46 -10.97 15.99
N THR A 358 -9.38 -10.18 16.54
CA THR A 358 -10.40 -9.44 15.79
C THR A 358 -9.93 -8.05 15.36
N LYS A 359 -8.80 -7.57 15.92
CA LYS A 359 -8.25 -6.22 15.74
C LYS A 359 -9.24 -5.11 16.16
N ARG A 360 -10.07 -5.36 17.18
CA ARG A 360 -11.11 -4.43 17.66
C ARG A 360 -10.77 -3.90 19.05
N VAL A 361 -10.97 -2.59 19.25
CA VAL A 361 -10.93 -1.99 20.59
C VAL A 361 -12.12 -2.52 21.38
N THR A 362 -11.84 -3.14 22.53
CA THR A 362 -12.83 -3.71 23.44
C THR A 362 -13.04 -2.83 24.68
N SER A 363 -12.07 -1.98 25.02
CA SER A 363 -12.20 -1.00 26.09
C SER A 363 -11.36 0.25 25.83
N PHE A 364 -11.88 1.39 26.28
CA PHE A 364 -11.20 2.69 26.28
C PHE A 364 -11.35 3.34 27.65
N ARG A 365 -10.23 3.83 28.20
CA ARG A 365 -10.18 4.62 29.42
C ARG A 365 -9.56 5.98 29.13
N ASP A 366 -10.24 7.03 29.52
CA ASP A 366 -9.78 8.40 29.29
C ASP A 366 -8.84 8.94 30.39
N GLU A 367 -8.39 10.18 30.21
CA GLU A 367 -7.47 10.88 31.11
C GLU A 367 -8.06 11.13 32.50
N LEU A 368 -9.39 11.05 32.65
CA LEU A 368 -10.11 11.17 33.92
C LEU A 368 -10.43 9.81 34.53
N ASN A 369 -9.84 8.73 34.01
CA ASN A 369 -10.02 7.35 34.46
C ASN A 369 -11.44 6.80 34.24
N ARG A 370 -12.24 7.41 33.35
CA ARG A 370 -13.57 6.92 32.97
C ARG A 370 -13.42 5.85 31.89
N THR A 371 -14.10 4.72 32.06
CA THR A 371 -13.98 3.57 31.15
C THR A 371 -15.25 3.36 30.34
N THR A 372 -15.08 3.16 29.03
CA THR A 372 -16.12 2.70 28.09
C THR A 372 -15.74 1.33 27.57
N SER A 373 -16.67 0.39 27.56
CA SER A 373 -16.48 -0.96 27.04
C SER A 373 -17.35 -1.18 25.82
N TYR A 374 -16.84 -1.94 24.86
CA TYR A 374 -17.51 -2.28 23.61
C TYR A 374 -17.72 -3.79 23.56
N THR A 375 -18.95 -4.21 23.27
CA THR A 375 -19.35 -5.62 23.16
C THR A 375 -19.57 -6.02 21.71
#